data_AF-A0A0D3CZ89-F1
#
_entry.id   AF-A0A0D3CZ89-F1
#
_cell.length_a   1.000
_cell.length_b   1.000
_cell.length_c   1.000
_cell.angle_alpha   90.00
_cell.angle_beta   90.00
_cell.angle_gamma   90.00
#
_symmetry.space_group_name_H-M   'P 1'
#
loop_
_entity.id
_entity.type
_entity.pdbx_description
1 polymer ?
#
loop_
_entity_poly.entity_id
_entity_poly.type
_entity_poly.pdbx_seq_one_letter_code
_entity_poly.pdbx_strand_id
1 'polypeptide(L)'
;MFLLRSQKLWTVLVILAIGSRVTHSLHFDLHSGRTKCIAEDIKSNSMTVGKYSVDNPHDGHDLPQSHKISVKVTSSSGNAYHHADQVASGQFAFSAVEAGDYMACFSAVDHKPEVTLSIDFEWRTGVQSKSWATVAKKSQVETMEFDVKSLLDTVNSIHEEMFYLREREEQMQDLNRSTNTKMAWLSLLSLFVCIGVAAMQYVHLKTFFEKKKVI
;
A
#
# COMPACT_ATOMS: atom_id res chain seq x y z
N MET A 1 29.51 11.72 -29.81
CA MET A 1 28.74 12.37 -28.72
C MET A 1 27.23 12.03 -28.74
N PHE A 2 26.59 11.91 -29.92
CA PHE A 2 25.16 11.54 -30.02
C PHE A 2 24.80 10.13 -29.54
N LEU A 3 25.65 9.12 -29.76
CA LEU A 3 25.43 7.73 -29.32
C LEU A 3 25.40 7.58 -27.78
N LEU A 4 26.24 8.32 -27.05
CA LEU A 4 26.28 8.29 -25.58
C LEU A 4 25.01 8.87 -24.93
N ARG A 5 24.35 9.84 -25.59
CA ARG A 5 23.12 10.46 -25.10
C ARG A 5 21.91 9.55 -25.27
N SER A 6 21.89 8.75 -26.34
CA SER A 6 20.85 7.74 -26.60
C SER A 6 20.94 6.55 -25.62
N GLN A 7 22.16 6.08 -25.32
CA GLN A 7 22.35 4.96 -24.40
C GLN A 7 21.98 5.30 -22.94
N LYS A 8 22.25 6.54 -22.49
CA LYS A 8 21.80 7.05 -21.19
C LYS A 8 20.27 7.15 -21.09
N LEU A 9 19.60 7.55 -22.17
CA LEU A 9 18.14 7.63 -22.23
C LEU A 9 17.50 6.24 -22.13
N TRP A 10 18.08 5.25 -22.82
CA TRP A 10 17.60 3.87 -22.81
C TRP A 10 17.77 3.21 -21.44
N THR A 11 18.89 3.47 -20.75
CA THR A 11 19.07 2.99 -19.37
C THR A 11 18.06 3.59 -18.40
N VAL A 12 17.69 4.87 -18.56
CA VAL A 12 16.68 5.52 -17.71
C VAL A 12 15.28 4.92 -17.97
N LEU A 13 14.92 4.69 -19.23
CA LEU A 13 13.65 4.06 -19.60
C LEU A 13 13.52 2.64 -19.04
N VAL A 14 14.59 1.84 -19.08
CA VAL A 14 14.59 0.48 -18.52
C VAL A 14 14.45 0.51 -16.98
N ILE A 15 15.11 1.44 -16.29
CA ILE A 15 14.97 1.59 -14.83
C ILE A 15 13.55 2.03 -14.45
N LEU A 16 12.94 2.95 -15.21
CA LEU A 16 11.57 3.41 -14.97
C LEU A 16 10.55 2.28 -15.16
N ALA A 17 10.74 1.44 -16.17
CA ALA A 17 9.89 0.29 -16.46
C ALA A 17 9.98 -0.83 -15.40
N ILE A 18 11.15 -1.02 -14.78
CA ILE A 18 11.32 -1.98 -13.67
C ILE A 18 10.73 -1.42 -12.35
N GLY A 19 10.62 -0.09 -12.23
CA GLY A 19 10.12 0.58 -11.04
C GLY A 19 8.59 0.68 -10.94
N SER A 20 7.84 0.51 -12.03
CA SER A 20 6.39 0.61 -12.00
C SER A 20 5.75 -0.62 -11.34
N ARG A 21 5.32 -0.47 -10.09
CA ARG A 21 4.44 -1.44 -9.42
C ARG A 21 3.04 -1.27 -9.98
N VAL A 22 2.44 -2.36 -10.47
CA VAL A 22 1.02 -2.40 -10.78
C VAL A 22 0.28 -2.52 -9.45
N THR A 23 -0.50 -1.50 -9.11
CA THR A 23 -1.42 -1.55 -7.96
C THR A 23 -2.76 -2.05 -8.46
N HIS A 24 -3.29 -3.10 -7.83
CA HIS A 24 -4.65 -3.56 -8.09
C HIS A 24 -5.59 -2.84 -7.11
N SER A 25 -6.19 -1.73 -7.55
CA SER A 25 -7.37 -1.14 -6.89
C SER A 25 -8.53 -1.14 -7.88
N LEU A 26 -9.74 -1.41 -7.41
CA LEU A 26 -10.96 -1.30 -8.18
C LEU A 26 -11.67 -0.02 -7.76
N HIS A 27 -11.81 0.91 -8.70
CA HIS A 27 -12.51 2.17 -8.48
C HIS A 27 -13.76 2.21 -9.36
N PHE A 28 -14.93 2.50 -8.77
CA PHE A 28 -16.18 2.54 -9.52
C PHE A 28 -17.20 3.53 -8.95
N ASP A 29 -18.01 4.08 -9.84
CA ASP A 29 -19.09 4.99 -9.48
C ASP A 29 -20.41 4.24 -9.19
N LEU A 30 -21.12 4.71 -8.18
CA LEU A 30 -22.42 4.22 -7.72
C LEU A 30 -23.42 5.37 -7.60
N HIS A 31 -24.52 5.29 -8.33
CA HIS A 31 -25.60 6.29 -8.25
C HIS A 31 -26.48 6.08 -7.01
N SER A 32 -27.07 7.16 -6.51
CA SER A 32 -28.01 7.14 -5.38
C SER A 32 -29.14 6.12 -5.59
N GLY A 33 -29.47 5.35 -4.55
CA GLY A 33 -30.51 4.31 -4.59
C GLY A 33 -30.16 3.07 -5.43
N ARG A 34 -28.93 2.93 -5.92
CA ARG A 34 -28.45 1.74 -6.64
C ARG A 34 -27.56 0.86 -5.77
N THR A 35 -27.49 -0.41 -6.15
CA THR A 35 -26.58 -1.40 -5.57
C THR A 35 -25.68 -1.96 -6.66
N LYS A 36 -24.37 -2.04 -6.39
CA LYS A 36 -23.41 -2.76 -7.23
C LYS A 36 -22.77 -3.88 -6.43
N CYS A 37 -22.62 -5.04 -7.05
CA CYS A 37 -21.99 -6.19 -6.43
C CYS A 37 -20.80 -6.67 -7.26
N ILE A 38 -19.72 -7.00 -6.56
CA ILE A 38 -18.50 -7.57 -7.14
C ILE A 38 -18.35 -8.98 -6.58
N ALA A 39 -18.15 -9.97 -7.45
CA ALA A 39 -17.96 -11.36 -7.07
C ALA A 39 -16.54 -11.83 -7.38
N GLU A 40 -15.98 -12.65 -6.48
CA GLU A 40 -14.68 -13.30 -6.63
C GLU A 40 -14.80 -14.78 -6.22
N ASP A 41 -14.19 -15.67 -7.02
CA ASP A 41 -14.07 -17.08 -6.69
C ASP A 41 -12.90 -17.29 -5.72
N ILE A 42 -13.21 -17.75 -4.52
CA ILE A 42 -12.26 -17.90 -3.41
C ILE A 42 -12.11 -19.38 -3.07
N LYS A 43 -10.86 -19.83 -2.92
CA LYS A 43 -10.56 -21.20 -2.50
C LYS A 43 -10.87 -21.42 -1.01
N SER A 44 -11.25 -22.65 -0.67
CA SER A 44 -11.45 -23.09 0.72
C SER A 44 -10.20 -22.84 1.58
N ASN A 45 -10.42 -22.41 2.82
CA ASN A 45 -9.39 -22.08 3.80
C ASN A 45 -8.40 -20.98 3.35
N SER A 46 -8.83 -20.13 2.41
CA SER A 46 -8.08 -18.93 2.01
C SER A 46 -8.55 -17.73 2.84
N MET A 47 -7.58 -16.96 3.35
CA MET A 47 -7.86 -15.70 4.03
C MET A 47 -8.10 -14.61 2.98
N THR A 48 -9.16 -13.84 3.18
CA THR A 48 -9.54 -12.74 2.30
C THR A 48 -9.74 -11.46 3.10
N VAL A 49 -9.26 -10.36 2.54
CA VAL A 49 -9.38 -9.01 3.12
C VAL A 49 -9.91 -8.07 2.05
N GLY A 50 -10.90 -7.27 2.41
CA GLY A 50 -11.40 -6.20 1.57
C GLY A 50 -11.35 -4.86 2.30
N LYS A 51 -10.93 -3.80 1.62
CA LYS A 51 -11.00 -2.42 2.10
C LYS A 51 -11.82 -1.58 1.14
N TYR A 52 -12.69 -0.73 1.65
CA TYR A 52 -13.50 0.17 0.85
C TYR A 52 -13.53 1.58 1.45
N SER A 53 -13.56 2.58 0.59
CA SER A 53 -13.78 3.98 0.96
C SER A 53 -14.50 4.73 -0.12
N VAL A 54 -15.43 5.61 0.28
CA VAL A 54 -16.03 6.60 -0.60
C VAL A 54 -15.04 7.74 -0.74
N ASP A 55 -14.69 8.09 -1.97
CA ASP A 55 -13.82 9.23 -2.24
C ASP A 55 -14.53 10.53 -1.87
N ASN A 56 -13.86 11.32 -1.02
CA ASN A 56 -14.38 12.62 -0.61
C ASN A 56 -13.86 13.71 -1.56
N PRO A 57 -14.72 14.37 -2.34
CA PRO A 57 -14.30 15.46 -3.20
C PRO A 57 -13.91 16.73 -2.43
N HIS A 58 -14.18 16.81 -1.12
CA HIS A 58 -13.85 17.95 -0.27
C HIS A 58 -12.96 17.52 0.91
N ASP A 59 -11.64 17.59 0.71
CA ASP A 59 -10.64 17.28 1.75
C ASP A 59 -10.90 18.09 3.03
N GLY A 60 -11.10 17.39 4.15
CA GLY A 60 -11.15 18.00 5.50
C GLY A 60 -12.54 18.31 6.08
N HIS A 61 -13.63 18.05 5.35
CA HIS A 61 -14.99 18.14 5.90
C HIS A 61 -15.66 16.77 6.01
N ASP A 62 -16.45 16.57 7.08
CA ASP A 62 -17.24 15.36 7.26
C ASP A 62 -18.15 15.13 6.06
N LEU A 63 -18.11 13.92 5.49
CA LEU A 63 -18.99 13.56 4.39
C LEU A 63 -20.45 13.68 4.85
N PRO A 64 -21.31 14.37 4.07
CA PRO A 64 -22.73 14.47 4.41
C PRO A 64 -23.35 13.06 4.41
N GLN A 65 -24.46 12.89 5.14
CA GLN A 65 -25.13 11.59 5.26
C GLN A 65 -25.51 10.97 3.91
N SER A 66 -25.68 11.79 2.85
CA SER A 66 -25.92 11.35 1.47
C SER A 66 -24.76 10.57 0.84
N HIS A 67 -23.55 10.63 1.40
CA HIS A 67 -22.36 9.93 0.90
C HIS A 67 -22.02 8.67 1.70
N LYS A 68 -22.96 8.22 2.54
CA LYS A 68 -22.83 6.96 3.27
C LYS A 68 -23.32 5.80 2.42
N ILE A 69 -22.60 4.69 2.48
CA ILE A 69 -22.92 3.44 1.78
C ILE A 69 -23.20 2.33 2.78
N SER A 70 -23.96 1.32 2.33
CA SER A 70 -24.17 0.08 3.07
C SER A 70 -23.50 -1.06 2.33
N VAL A 71 -22.65 -1.82 3.02
CA VAL A 71 -21.80 -2.87 2.46
C VAL A 71 -22.14 -4.21 3.09
N LYS A 72 -22.39 -5.20 2.23
CA LYS A 72 -22.70 -6.57 2.66
C LYS A 72 -21.84 -7.56 1.89
N VAL A 73 -21.18 -8.47 2.60
CA VAL A 73 -20.37 -9.54 2.00
C VAL A 73 -21.02 -10.88 2.28
N THR A 74 -21.33 -11.64 1.24
CA THR A 74 -22.02 -12.93 1.32
C THR A 74 -21.36 -13.98 0.45
N SER A 75 -21.41 -15.24 0.87
CA SER A 75 -21.07 -16.38 0.02
C SER A 75 -22.28 -16.87 -0.79
N SER A 76 -22.03 -17.66 -1.83
CA SER A 76 -23.04 -18.38 -2.61
C SER A 76 -24.00 -19.23 -1.76
N SER A 77 -23.54 -19.73 -0.61
CA SER A 77 -24.35 -20.47 0.37
C SER A 77 -25.33 -19.60 1.18
N GLY A 78 -25.28 -18.27 1.03
CA GLY A 78 -26.13 -17.32 1.75
C GLY A 78 -25.56 -16.84 3.10
N ASN A 79 -24.42 -17.39 3.54
CA ASN A 79 -23.75 -16.93 4.76
C ASN A 79 -23.19 -15.51 4.58
N ALA A 80 -23.49 -14.62 5.54
CA ALA A 80 -22.99 -13.25 5.58
C ALA A 80 -21.72 -13.15 6.44
N TYR A 81 -20.67 -12.57 5.88
CA TYR A 81 -19.34 -12.46 6.50
C TYR A 81 -19.02 -11.04 6.98
N HIS A 82 -19.67 -10.04 6.38
CA HIS A 82 -19.54 -8.64 6.77
C HIS A 82 -20.84 -7.91 6.48
N HIS A 83 -21.20 -7.00 7.38
CA HIS A 83 -22.34 -6.12 7.25
C HIS A 83 -22.01 -4.79 7.91
N ALA A 84 -22.12 -3.70 7.16
CA ALA A 84 -21.90 -2.35 7.66
C ALA A 84 -22.90 -1.41 6.99
N ASP A 85 -23.70 -0.71 7.79
CA ASP A 85 -24.71 0.22 7.30
C ASP A 85 -24.27 1.66 7.55
N GLN A 86 -24.56 2.54 6.59
CA GLN A 86 -24.36 3.98 6.72
C GLN A 86 -22.92 4.39 7.08
N VAL A 87 -21.94 3.76 6.43
CA VAL A 87 -20.49 4.02 6.60
C VAL A 87 -19.90 4.70 5.37
N ALA A 88 -18.86 5.52 5.55
CA ALA A 88 -18.12 6.14 4.45
C ALA A 88 -16.89 5.30 4.03
N SER A 89 -16.30 4.56 4.96
CA SER A 89 -15.17 3.67 4.73
C SER A 89 -15.21 2.50 5.70
N GLY A 90 -14.47 1.44 5.39
CA GLY A 90 -14.36 0.28 6.25
C GLY A 90 -13.48 -0.80 5.65
N GLN A 91 -13.32 -1.87 6.42
CA GLN A 91 -12.56 -3.04 6.00
C GLN A 91 -13.15 -4.31 6.63
N PHE A 92 -12.98 -5.44 5.94
CA PHE A 92 -13.41 -6.74 6.41
C PHE A 92 -12.31 -7.78 6.19
N ALA A 93 -12.28 -8.79 7.05
CA ALA A 93 -11.39 -9.93 6.90
C ALA A 93 -12.07 -11.22 7.34
N PHE A 94 -12.08 -12.22 6.47
CA PHE A 94 -12.64 -13.55 6.78
C PHE A 94 -11.82 -14.66 6.13
N SER A 95 -11.94 -15.86 6.68
CA SER A 95 -11.38 -17.06 6.06
C SER A 95 -12.52 -17.83 5.40
N ALA A 96 -12.39 -18.11 4.10
CA ALA A 96 -13.40 -18.87 3.36
C ALA A 96 -13.46 -20.30 3.91
N VAL A 97 -14.66 -20.75 4.32
CA VAL A 97 -14.87 -22.13 4.81
C VAL A 97 -14.91 -23.10 3.64
N GLU A 98 -15.57 -22.70 2.57
CA GLU A 98 -15.79 -23.50 1.36
C GLU A 98 -15.24 -22.76 0.14
N ALA A 99 -14.92 -23.51 -0.92
CA ALA A 99 -14.51 -22.91 -2.18
C ALA A 99 -15.76 -22.47 -2.97
N GLY A 100 -15.71 -21.29 -3.60
CA GLY A 100 -16.76 -20.81 -4.50
C GLY A 100 -16.87 -19.30 -4.54
N ASP A 101 -18.00 -18.82 -5.06
CA ASP A 101 -18.23 -17.39 -5.26
C ASP A 101 -18.60 -16.66 -3.98
N TYR A 102 -17.84 -15.61 -3.70
CA TYR A 102 -18.12 -14.64 -2.65
C TYR A 102 -18.40 -13.29 -3.29
N MET A 103 -19.41 -12.59 -2.78
CA MET A 103 -19.89 -11.33 -3.36
C MET A 103 -19.91 -10.22 -2.32
N ALA A 104 -19.31 -9.09 -2.66
CA ALA A 104 -19.38 -7.84 -1.90
C ALA A 104 -20.33 -6.88 -2.62
N CYS A 105 -21.43 -6.52 -1.97
CA CYS A 105 -22.44 -5.60 -2.48
C CYS A 105 -22.37 -4.26 -1.75
N PHE A 106 -22.36 -3.19 -2.53
CA PHE A 106 -22.31 -1.79 -2.10
C PHE A 106 -23.63 -1.13 -2.49
N SER A 107 -24.37 -0.61 -1.53
CA SER A 107 -25.66 0.06 -1.74
C SER A 107 -25.59 1.52 -1.32
N ALA A 108 -25.93 2.42 -2.22
CA ALA A 108 -26.03 3.85 -1.95
C ALA A 108 -27.41 4.19 -1.38
N VAL A 109 -27.45 5.12 -0.43
CA VAL A 109 -28.72 5.68 0.07
C VAL A 109 -29.42 6.42 -1.07
N ASP A 110 -30.74 6.26 -1.15
CA ASP A 110 -31.54 7.06 -2.08
C ASP A 110 -31.62 8.51 -1.58
N HIS A 111 -31.13 9.44 -2.39
CA HIS A 111 -31.09 10.85 -2.08
C HIS A 111 -31.50 11.69 -3.29
N LYS A 112 -32.19 12.80 -3.01
CA LYS A 112 -32.62 13.79 -4.00
C LYS A 112 -32.04 15.16 -3.61
N PRO A 113 -31.27 15.85 -4.47
CA PRO A 113 -30.93 15.50 -5.86
C PRO A 113 -30.02 14.26 -5.96
N GLU A 114 -30.01 13.61 -7.13
CA GLU A 114 -29.23 12.39 -7.36
C GLU A 114 -27.73 12.69 -7.24
N VAL A 115 -27.05 11.93 -6.37
CA VAL A 115 -25.61 12.01 -6.13
C VAL A 115 -24.94 10.77 -6.70
N THR A 116 -23.76 10.94 -7.29
CA THR A 116 -22.88 9.85 -7.72
C THR A 116 -21.75 9.72 -6.70
N LEU A 117 -21.61 8.54 -6.12
CA LEU A 117 -20.57 8.21 -5.14
C LEU A 117 -19.47 7.43 -5.83
N SER A 118 -18.24 7.90 -5.68
CA SER A 118 -17.07 7.19 -6.19
C SER A 118 -16.48 6.33 -5.08
N ILE A 119 -16.34 5.02 -5.32
CA ILE A 119 -15.93 4.05 -4.31
C ILE A 119 -14.62 3.43 -4.75
N ASP A 120 -13.59 3.60 -3.92
CA ASP A 120 -12.35 2.82 -4.00
C ASP A 120 -12.54 1.52 -3.22
N PHE A 121 -12.25 0.40 -3.87
CA PHE A 121 -12.40 -0.93 -3.31
C PHE A 121 -11.20 -1.81 -3.67
N GLU A 122 -10.59 -2.38 -2.63
CA GLU A 122 -9.46 -3.27 -2.74
C GLU A 122 -9.84 -4.64 -2.16
N TRP A 123 -9.87 -5.68 -3.01
CA TRP A 123 -10.12 -7.06 -2.61
C TRP A 123 -8.83 -7.89 -2.78
N ARG A 124 -8.35 -8.50 -1.68
CA ARG A 124 -7.15 -9.35 -1.70
C ARG A 124 -7.42 -10.71 -1.08
N THR A 125 -7.02 -11.77 -1.78
CA THR A 125 -7.18 -13.16 -1.37
C THR A 125 -5.82 -13.87 -1.24
N GLY A 126 -5.67 -14.75 -0.25
CA GLY A 126 -4.52 -15.66 -0.11
C GLY A 126 -3.27 -15.04 0.54
N VAL A 127 -2.08 -15.34 0.03
CA VAL A 127 -0.81 -14.91 0.66
C VAL A 127 -0.65 -13.39 0.76
N GLN A 128 -1.28 -12.63 -0.16
CA GLN A 128 -1.26 -11.17 -0.17
C GLN A 128 -2.18 -10.52 0.88
N SER A 129 -3.11 -11.28 1.45
CA SER A 129 -4.06 -10.78 2.46
C SER A 129 -3.53 -10.91 3.90
N LYS A 130 -2.50 -11.74 4.13
CA LYS A 130 -2.00 -12.07 5.49
C LYS A 130 -1.53 -10.86 6.30
N SER A 131 -0.85 -9.88 5.69
CA SER A 131 -0.37 -8.69 6.41
C SER A 131 -1.49 -7.72 6.76
N TRP A 132 -2.55 -7.66 5.95
CA TRP A 132 -3.71 -6.80 6.18
C TRP A 132 -4.76 -7.43 7.09
N ALA A 133 -4.83 -8.76 7.12
CA ALA A 133 -5.76 -9.51 7.96
C ALA A 133 -5.51 -9.27 9.46
N THR A 134 -4.25 -9.12 9.89
CA THR A 134 -3.92 -8.80 11.29
C THR A 134 -4.47 -7.43 11.70
N VAL A 135 -4.42 -6.45 10.80
CA VAL A 135 -4.93 -5.09 11.03
C VAL A 135 -6.47 -5.09 11.05
N ALA A 136 -7.09 -5.78 10.10
CA ALA A 136 -8.55 -5.88 10.02
C ALA A 136 -9.19 -6.67 11.17
N LYS A 137 -8.53 -7.72 11.68
CA LYS A 137 -8.98 -8.44 12.88
C LYS A 137 -8.90 -7.56 14.12
N LYS A 138 -7.85 -6.76 14.29
CA LYS A 138 -7.76 -5.80 15.40
C LYS A 138 -8.94 -4.80 15.36
N SER A 139 -9.28 -4.28 14.18
CA SER A 139 -10.39 -3.33 14.02
C SER A 139 -11.81 -3.93 14.17
N GLN A 140 -12.04 -5.18 13.72
CA GLN A 140 -13.36 -5.82 13.88
C GLN A 140 -13.63 -6.22 15.34
N VAL A 141 -12.61 -6.67 16.08
CA VAL A 141 -12.73 -7.06 17.49
C VAL A 141 -13.03 -5.85 18.39
N GLU A 142 -12.60 -4.65 17.99
CA GLU A 142 -12.89 -3.40 18.70
C GLU A 142 -14.36 -2.95 18.57
N THR A 143 -15.05 -3.33 17.50
CA THR A 143 -16.42 -2.84 17.21
C THR A 143 -17.53 -3.62 17.96
N MET A 144 -17.23 -4.77 18.59
CA MET A 144 -18.24 -5.60 19.29
C MET A 144 -18.30 -5.42 20.83
N GLU A 145 -17.46 -4.58 21.45
CA GLU A 145 -17.40 -4.42 22.92
C GLU A 145 -17.53 -2.95 23.40
N PHE A 146 -18.43 -2.15 22.82
CA PHE A 146 -18.36 -0.69 22.98
C PHE A 146 -18.94 -0.08 24.28
N ASP A 147 -19.73 -0.77 25.11
CA ASP A 147 -20.41 -0.04 26.22
C ASP A 147 -19.68 -0.04 27.59
N VAL A 148 -18.52 -0.72 27.76
CA VAL A 148 -17.83 -0.77 29.08
C VAL A 148 -16.31 -0.49 29.02
N LYS A 149 -15.71 -0.39 27.83
CA LYS A 149 -14.24 -0.31 27.65
C LYS A 149 -13.62 1.09 27.66
N SER A 150 -14.44 2.14 27.50
CA SER A 150 -13.97 3.51 27.23
C SER A 150 -13.09 4.12 28.34
N LEU A 151 -13.23 3.69 29.60
CA LEU A 151 -12.44 4.21 30.73
C LEU A 151 -11.17 3.38 31.03
N LEU A 152 -11.09 2.14 30.54
CA LEU A 152 -9.91 1.27 30.68
C LEU A 152 -8.94 1.42 29.48
N ASP A 153 -9.46 1.82 28.31
CA ASP A 153 -8.66 2.04 27.10
C ASP A 153 -7.72 3.25 27.21
N THR A 154 -8.05 4.29 27.96
CA THR A 154 -7.17 5.48 28.05
C THR A 154 -5.83 5.17 28.73
N VAL A 155 -5.78 4.22 29.67
CA VAL A 155 -4.53 3.86 30.35
C VAL A 155 -3.73 2.82 29.56
N ASN A 156 -4.41 1.85 28.93
CA ASN A 156 -3.75 0.89 28.04
C ASN A 156 -3.21 1.55 26.76
N SER A 157 -3.94 2.52 26.21
CA SER A 157 -3.53 3.32 25.04
C SER A 157 -2.18 4.02 25.29
N ILE A 158 -1.96 4.59 26.48
CA ILE A 158 -0.68 5.24 26.83
C ILE A 158 0.46 4.22 26.96
N HIS A 159 0.19 3.02 27.49
CA HIS A 159 1.21 1.97 27.64
C HIS A 159 1.59 1.34 26.30
N GLU A 160 0.61 1.14 25.40
CA GLU A 160 0.82 0.57 24.06
C GLU A 160 1.50 1.57 23.12
N GLU A 161 1.21 2.87 23.25
CA GLU A 161 1.93 3.93 22.51
C GLU A 161 3.41 4.05 22.94
N MET A 162 3.74 3.86 24.22
CA MET A 162 5.12 3.89 24.70
C MET A 162 5.95 2.71 24.14
N PHE A 163 5.36 1.51 24.06
CA PHE A 163 6.02 0.35 23.43
C PHE A 163 6.12 0.49 21.91
N TYR A 164 5.10 1.05 21.26
CA TYR A 164 5.11 1.31 19.83
C TYR A 164 6.19 2.32 19.42
N LEU A 165 6.36 3.41 20.19
CA LEU A 165 7.42 4.38 19.94
C LEU A 165 8.83 3.78 20.16
N ARG A 166 9.00 2.92 21.17
CA ARG A 166 10.27 2.23 21.44
C ARG A 166 10.66 1.26 20.32
N GLU A 167 9.73 0.44 19.85
CA GLU A 167 9.95 -0.48 18.73
C GLU A 167 10.31 0.29 17.44
N ARG A 168 9.66 1.44 17.21
CA ARG A 168 9.97 2.29 16.05
C ARG A 168 11.34 2.97 16.16
N GLU A 169 11.77 3.33 17.36
CA GLU A 169 13.11 3.88 17.62
C GLU A 169 14.20 2.82 17.38
N GLU A 170 14.00 1.59 17.86
CA GLU A 170 14.91 0.47 17.63
C GLU A 170 15.01 0.13 16.13
N GLN A 171 13.88 0.07 15.42
CA GLN A 171 13.87 -0.11 13.96
C GLN A 171 14.53 1.06 13.21
N MET A 172 14.34 2.30 13.66
CA MET A 172 14.97 3.47 13.06
C MET A 172 16.50 3.47 13.30
N GLN A 173 16.96 3.00 14.46
CA GLN A 173 18.38 2.81 14.76
C GLN A 173 19.01 1.73 13.88
N ASP A 174 18.34 0.60 13.68
CA ASP A 174 18.84 -0.48 12.82
C ASP A 174 18.84 -0.10 11.33
N LEU A 175 17.83 0.63 10.87
CA LEU A 175 17.80 1.17 9.51
C LEU A 175 18.92 2.20 9.31
N ASN A 176 19.18 3.05 10.30
CA ASN A 176 20.29 4.00 10.24
C ASN A 176 21.64 3.28 10.19
N ARG A 177 21.83 2.22 11.01
CA ARG A 177 23.06 1.41 11.01
C ARG A 177 23.27 0.70 9.67
N SER A 178 22.23 0.05 9.14
CA SER A 178 22.28 -0.68 7.86
C SER A 178 22.53 0.27 6.68
N THR A 179 21.90 1.45 6.69
CA THR A 179 22.08 2.48 5.65
C THR A 179 23.49 3.06 5.69
N ASN A 180 24.00 3.39 6.87
CA ASN A 180 25.35 3.95 7.03
C ASN A 180 26.44 2.98 6.55
N THR A 181 26.34 1.69 6.88
CA THR A 181 27.31 0.68 6.41
C THR A 181 27.27 0.51 4.88
N LYS A 182 26.08 0.48 4.28
CA LYS A 182 25.95 0.40 2.81
C LYS A 182 26.49 1.65 2.12
N MET A 183 26.22 2.83 2.67
CA MET A 183 26.69 4.12 2.15
C MET A 183 28.22 4.23 2.24
N ALA A 184 28.83 3.77 3.33
CA ALA A 184 30.27 3.70 3.48
C ALA A 184 30.92 2.77 2.45
N TRP A 185 30.34 1.59 2.20
CA TRP A 185 30.85 0.64 1.20
C TRP A 185 30.78 1.22 -0.23
N LEU A 186 29.68 1.87 -0.58
CA LEU A 186 29.52 2.53 -1.89
C LEU A 186 30.50 3.71 -2.06
N SER A 187 30.74 4.48 -0.98
CA SER A 187 31.72 5.57 -0.99
C SER A 187 33.15 5.05 -1.23
N LEU A 188 33.53 3.95 -0.55
CA LEU A 188 34.80 3.27 -0.77
C LEU A 188 34.96 2.78 -2.21
N LEU A 189 33.93 2.12 -2.76
CA LEU A 189 33.96 1.64 -4.15
C LEU A 189 34.10 2.81 -5.14
N SER A 190 33.37 3.91 -4.93
CA SER A 190 33.49 5.11 -5.75
C SER A 190 34.90 5.71 -5.70
N LEU A 191 35.53 5.74 -4.52
CA LEU A 191 36.89 6.24 -4.36
C LEU A 191 37.90 5.40 -5.15
N PHE A 192 37.79 4.07 -5.08
CA PHE A 192 38.66 3.17 -5.85
C PHE A 192 38.52 3.37 -7.36
N VAL A 193 37.30 3.56 -7.85
CA VAL A 193 37.05 3.85 -9.28
C VAL A 193 37.70 5.17 -9.68
N CYS A 194 37.57 6.23 -8.88
CA CYS A 194 38.22 7.52 -9.15
C CYS A 194 39.75 7.41 -9.21
N ILE A 195 40.36 6.67 -8.28
CA ILE A 195 41.81 6.42 -8.27
C ILE A 195 42.24 5.65 -9.52
N GLY A 196 41.49 4.61 -9.91
CA GLY A 196 41.77 3.85 -11.13
C GLY A 196 41.73 4.71 -12.39
N VAL A 197 40.73 5.59 -12.52
CA VAL A 197 40.63 6.53 -13.64
C VAL A 197 41.79 7.52 -13.63
N ALA A 198 42.15 8.08 -12.47
CA ALA A 198 43.27 9.03 -12.36
C ALA A 198 44.62 8.38 -12.74
N ALA A 199 44.87 7.15 -12.29
CA ALA A 199 46.07 6.41 -12.65
C ALA A 199 46.12 6.11 -14.16
N MET A 200 44.99 5.71 -14.74
CA MET A 200 44.89 5.47 -16.19
C MET A 200 45.14 6.76 -16.99
N GLN A 201 44.55 7.89 -16.57
CA GLN A 201 44.79 9.21 -17.17
C GLN A 201 46.27 9.61 -17.08
N TYR A 202 46.91 9.40 -15.93
CA TYR A 202 48.33 9.69 -15.73
C TYR A 202 49.23 8.86 -16.66
N VAL A 203 49.01 7.54 -16.73
CA VAL A 203 49.79 6.65 -17.62
C VAL A 203 49.58 7.02 -19.08
N HIS A 204 48.35 7.35 -19.48
CA HIS A 204 48.06 7.79 -20.84
C HIS A 204 48.80 9.09 -21.18
N LEU A 205 48.79 10.07 -20.28
CA LEU A 205 49.50 11.35 -20.46
C LEU A 205 51.02 11.12 -20.56
N LYS A 206 51.60 10.30 -19.67
CA LYS A 206 53.03 9.95 -19.70
C LYS A 206 53.42 9.25 -21.01
N THR A 207 52.65 8.24 -21.41
CA THR A 207 52.89 7.51 -22.67
C THR A 207 52.74 8.42 -23.89
N PHE A 208 51.82 9.38 -23.85
CA PHE A 208 51.63 10.37 -24.90
C PHE A 208 52.84 11.31 -25.03
N PHE A 209 53.40 11.80 -23.92
CA PHE A 209 54.59 12.65 -23.93
C PHE A 209 55.86 11.88 -24.34
N GLU A 210 56.04 10.64 -23.87
CA GLU A 210 57.18 9.79 -24.28
C GLU A 210 57.15 9.48 -25.78
N LYS A 211 55.97 9.18 -26.34
CA LYS A 211 55.83 8.86 -27.77
C LYS A 211 55.93 10.08 -28.68
N LYS A 212 55.57 11.28 -28.20
CA LYS A 212 55.61 12.50 -29.01
C LYS A 212 56.91 13.30 -28.91
N LYS A 213 57.89 12.89 -28.09
CA LYS A 213 59.21 13.58 -27.91
C LYS A 213 59.05 15.11 -27.91
N VAL A 214 58.30 15.62 -26.93
CA VAL A 214 58.26 17.06 -26.62
C VAL A 214 58.86 17.28 -25.23
N ILE A 215 60.03 16.67 -25.00
CA ILE A 215 61.26 17.25 -24.42
C ILE A 215 62.41 16.54 -25.13
#